data_AF-A0A959GEB7-F1
#
_entry.id   AF-A0A959GEB7-F1
#
_cell.length_a   1.000
_cell.length_b   1.000
_cell.length_c   1.000
_cell.angle_alpha   90.00
_cell.angle_beta   90.00
_cell.angle_gamma   90.00
#
_symmetry.space_group_name_H-M   'P 1'
#
loop_
_entity.id
_entity.type
_entity.pdbx_description
1 polymer ?
#
loop_
_entity_poly.entity_id
_entity_poly.type
_entity_poly.pdbx_seq_one_letter_code
_entity_poly.pdbx_strand_id
1 'polypeptide(L)'
;DVLMGVGGASEGLITAAAVKALGGGMQGMRAPQREDEKRRLKEDHVKIREVLTLDKLIRSDNTIWAATGITQGTFLEGVDFGQETGIITHSIAIRALTGSIRFIKSIHQLDPQPSGGPADATPAQVAFEVVE
;
A
#
# COMPACT_ATOMS: atom_id res chain seq x y z
N ASP A 1 16.68 -5.18 11.90
CA ASP A 1 17.06 -5.39 10.48
C ASP A 1 16.88 -4.11 9.68
N VAL A 2 17.45 -4.03 8.47
CA VAL A 2 17.45 -2.82 7.61
C VAL A 2 17.25 -3.20 6.14
N LEU A 3 16.47 -2.41 5.39
CA LEU A 3 16.38 -2.46 3.94
C LEU A 3 17.12 -1.25 3.34
N MET A 4 17.99 -1.48 2.36
CA MET A 4 18.72 -0.44 1.63
C MET A 4 18.75 -0.76 0.14
N GLY A 5 18.58 0.26 -0.70
CA GLY A 5 18.63 0.09 -2.15
C GLY A 5 18.08 1.29 -2.89
N VAL A 6 18.02 1.16 -4.22
CA VAL A 6 17.33 2.09 -5.12
C VAL A 6 16.10 1.39 -5.67
N GLY A 7 14.95 2.04 -5.55
CA GLY A 7 13.66 1.54 -6.04
C GLY A 7 12.83 2.67 -6.64
N GLY A 8 11.59 2.34 -7.01
CA GLY A 8 10.67 3.32 -7.57
C GLY A 8 10.26 4.39 -6.56
N ALA A 9 10.07 5.62 -7.03
CA ALA A 9 9.74 6.76 -6.19
C ALA A 9 8.33 6.64 -5.58
N SER A 10 7.38 6.09 -6.33
CA SER A 10 6.00 5.79 -5.89
C SER A 10 5.98 4.78 -4.75
N GLU A 11 6.69 3.67 -4.93
CA GLU A 11 6.80 2.57 -3.98
C GLU A 11 7.50 3.04 -2.70
N GLY A 12 8.52 3.90 -2.84
CA GLY A 12 9.15 4.57 -1.71
C GLY A 12 8.19 5.45 -0.92
N LEU A 13 7.25 6.15 -1.58
CA LEU A 13 6.25 6.99 -0.91
C LEU A 13 5.20 6.15 -0.16
N ILE A 14 4.70 5.08 -0.80
CA ILE A 14 3.75 4.13 -0.17
C ILE A 14 4.40 3.48 1.06
N THR A 15 5.67 3.05 0.92
CA THR A 15 6.47 2.49 2.02
C THR A 15 6.65 3.52 3.14
N ALA A 16 6.98 4.78 2.82
CA ALA A 16 7.12 5.83 3.81
C ALA A 16 5.83 6.06 4.61
N ALA A 17 4.66 5.98 3.96
CA ALA A 17 3.37 6.10 4.64
C ALA A 17 3.14 4.97 5.65
N ALA A 18 3.44 3.73 5.27
CA ALA A 18 3.37 2.57 6.16
C ALA A 18 4.36 2.67 7.32
N VAL A 19 5.63 2.97 7.04
CA VAL A 19 6.69 3.10 8.06
C VAL A 19 6.36 4.21 9.04
N LYS A 20 5.90 5.38 8.58
CA LYS A 20 5.47 6.47 9.47
C LYS A 20 4.31 6.05 10.35
N ALA A 21 3.30 5.37 9.78
CA ALA A 21 2.15 4.89 10.54
C ALA A 21 2.50 3.83 11.60
N LEU A 22 3.58 3.08 11.38
CA LEU A 22 4.12 2.09 12.32
C LEU A 22 5.14 2.66 13.31
N GLY A 23 5.49 3.95 13.21
CA GLY A 23 6.50 4.58 14.07
C GLY A 23 7.94 4.17 13.77
N GLY A 24 8.23 3.71 12.55
CA GLY A 24 9.56 3.32 12.11
C GLY A 24 10.42 4.49 11.61
N GLY A 25 11.62 4.16 11.13
CA GLY A 25 12.56 5.13 10.54
C GLY A 25 12.82 4.82 9.06
N MET A 26 12.74 5.85 8.21
CA MET A 26 13.09 5.77 6.79
C MET A 26 13.73 7.08 6.33
N GLN A 27 14.70 6.96 5.43
CA GLN A 27 15.27 8.07 4.68
C GLN A 27 15.32 7.69 3.20
N GLY A 28 15.15 8.67 2.34
CA GLY A 28 15.26 8.50 0.90
C GLY A 28 16.01 9.64 0.24
N MET A 29 16.45 9.43 -0.99
CA MET A 29 17.04 10.45 -1.84
C MET A 29 16.57 10.19 -3.28
N ARG A 30 16.42 11.27 -4.06
CA ARG A 30 16.06 11.16 -5.47
C ARG A 30 17.25 10.57 -6.23
N ALA A 31 17.00 9.53 -7.02
CA ALA A 31 18.02 8.85 -7.81
C ALA A 31 17.67 8.88 -9.31
N PRO A 32 17.62 10.07 -9.96
CA PRO A 32 17.32 10.16 -11.38
C PRO A 32 18.39 9.42 -12.19
N GLN A 33 17.96 8.50 -13.04
CA GLN A 33 18.84 7.65 -13.84
C GLN A 33 19.03 8.23 -15.24
N ARG A 34 18.00 8.89 -15.79
CA ARG A 34 18.01 9.41 -17.16
C ARG A 34 18.29 10.91 -17.21
N GLU A 35 18.87 11.37 -18.33
CA GLU A 35 19.18 12.79 -18.52
C GLU A 35 17.93 13.68 -18.57
N ASP A 36 16.81 13.17 -19.10
CA ASP A 36 15.55 13.89 -19.12
C ASP A 36 14.95 14.07 -17.71
N GLU A 37 15.09 13.08 -16.83
CA GLU A 37 14.71 13.18 -15.41
C GLU A 37 15.56 14.23 -14.69
N LYS A 38 16.88 14.20 -14.88
CA LYS A 38 17.80 15.19 -14.30
C LYS A 38 17.48 16.61 -14.78
N ARG A 39 17.16 16.77 -16.06
CA ARG A 39 16.77 18.07 -16.63
C ARG A 39 15.48 18.59 -16.01
N ARG A 40 14.43 17.77 -15.94
CA ARG A 40 13.14 18.15 -15.32
C ARG A 40 13.32 18.56 -13.85
N LEU A 41 14.07 17.78 -13.08
CA LEU A 41 14.37 18.11 -11.68
C LEU A 41 15.12 19.44 -11.54
N LYS A 42 16.01 19.76 -12.49
CA LYS A 42 16.73 21.04 -12.51
C LYS A 42 15.80 22.21 -12.85
N GLU A 43 14.92 22.03 -13.84
CA GLU A 43 13.89 23.01 -14.22
C GLU A 43 12.93 23.31 -13.05
N ASP A 44 12.56 22.27 -12.30
CA ASP A 44 11.72 22.37 -11.10
C ASP A 44 12.48 22.83 -9.85
N HIS A 45 13.77 23.18 -9.97
CA HIS A 45 14.63 23.62 -8.88
C HIS A 45 14.73 22.60 -7.71
N VAL A 46 14.57 21.31 -8.02
CA VAL A 46 14.59 20.23 -7.04
C VAL A 46 16.03 19.84 -6.70
N LYS A 47 16.31 19.77 -5.39
CA LYS A 47 17.62 19.33 -4.88
C LYS A 47 17.73 17.81 -4.95
N ILE A 48 18.60 17.31 -5.84
CA ILE A 48 18.81 15.86 -6.04
C ILE A 48 19.46 15.20 -4.82
N ARG A 49 20.43 15.87 -4.17
CA ARG A 49 21.16 15.34 -3.01
C ARG A 49 20.51 15.63 -1.65
N GLU A 50 19.24 16.00 -1.66
CA GLU A 50 18.49 16.22 -0.42
C GLU A 50 18.12 14.88 0.21
N VAL A 51 18.44 14.71 1.50
CA VAL A 51 17.90 13.63 2.31
C VAL A 51 16.44 13.95 2.65
N LEU A 52 15.55 13.08 2.19
CA LEU A 52 14.12 13.13 2.44
C LEU A 52 13.81 12.27 3.68
N THR A 53 13.41 12.92 4.76
CA THR A 53 12.92 12.27 5.99
C THR A 53 11.47 11.85 5.82
N LEU A 54 10.97 10.98 6.71
CA LEU A 54 9.56 10.58 6.74
C LEU A 54 8.60 11.79 6.74
N ASP A 55 8.86 12.82 7.55
CA ASP A 55 7.99 14.00 7.60
C ASP A 55 8.01 14.86 6.32
N LYS A 56 9.10 14.79 5.55
CA LYS A 56 9.16 15.44 4.23
C LYS A 56 8.40 14.65 3.18
N LEU A 57 8.47 13.32 3.24
CA LEU A 57 7.77 12.42 2.31
C LEU A 57 6.27 12.40 2.60
N ILE A 58 5.88 12.27 3.87
CA ILE A 58 4.52 12.11 4.34
C ILE A 58 4.23 13.20 5.37
N ARG A 59 3.69 14.32 4.87
CA ARG A 59 3.44 15.52 5.67
C ARG A 59 2.27 15.39 6.63
N SER A 60 1.36 14.44 6.39
CA SER A 60 0.19 14.20 7.25
C SER A 60 0.55 13.21 8.35
N ASP A 61 0.09 13.48 9.57
CA ASP A 61 0.13 12.52 10.68
C ASP A 61 -1.13 11.63 10.72
N ASN A 62 -2.12 11.95 9.89
CA ASN A 62 -3.31 11.14 9.69
C ASN A 62 -3.23 10.47 8.32
N THR A 63 -2.61 9.30 8.28
CA THR A 63 -2.56 8.42 7.11
C THR A 63 -3.31 7.13 7.36
N ILE A 64 -3.85 6.58 6.27
CA ILE A 64 -4.41 5.24 6.22
C ILE A 64 -3.61 4.48 5.18
N TRP A 65 -3.17 3.28 5.51
CA TRP A 65 -2.44 2.39 4.63
C TRP A 65 -3.11 1.02 4.64
N ALA A 66 -3.22 0.38 3.48
CA ALA A 66 -3.76 -0.96 3.39
C ALA A 66 -3.02 -1.75 2.31
N ALA A 67 -2.93 -3.06 2.51
CA ALA A 67 -2.36 -3.99 1.53
C ALA A 67 -3.08 -5.33 1.62
N THR A 68 -3.12 -6.05 0.49
CA THR A 68 -3.68 -7.40 0.38
C THR A 68 -2.68 -8.28 -0.35
N GLY A 69 -2.42 -9.47 0.18
CA GLY A 69 -1.54 -10.43 -0.49
C GLY A 69 -2.18 -11.00 -1.75
N ILE A 70 -1.50 -10.88 -2.89
CA ILE A 70 -1.94 -11.52 -4.14
C ILE A 70 -1.38 -12.93 -4.24
N THR A 71 -0.05 -13.05 -4.12
CA THR A 71 0.67 -14.31 -4.11
C THR A 71 1.18 -14.61 -2.71
N GLN A 72 1.64 -15.84 -2.47
CA GLN A 72 2.16 -16.23 -1.16
C GLN A 72 3.40 -15.41 -0.82
N GLY A 73 3.26 -14.50 0.15
CA GLY A 73 4.35 -13.70 0.69
C GLY A 73 4.77 -14.16 2.09
N THR A 74 5.86 -13.58 2.58
CA THR A 74 6.31 -13.73 3.97
C THR A 74 5.50 -12.89 4.95
N PHE A 75 4.80 -11.85 4.44
CA PHE A 75 4.07 -10.88 5.25
C PHE A 75 2.55 -11.07 5.18
N LEU A 76 2.00 -11.29 3.98
CA LEU A 76 0.59 -11.62 3.76
C LEU A 76 0.48 -12.89 2.92
N GLU A 77 -0.48 -13.74 3.27
CA GLU A 77 -0.85 -14.89 2.45
C GLU A 77 -1.50 -14.42 1.14
N GLY A 78 -1.29 -15.19 0.08
CA GLY A 78 -1.89 -14.92 -1.22
C GLY A 78 -3.41 -15.15 -1.22
N VAL A 79 -4.03 -14.85 -2.35
CA VAL A 79 -5.44 -15.18 -2.58
C VAL A 79 -5.61 -16.69 -2.69
N ASP A 80 -6.51 -17.26 -1.88
CA ASP A 80 -6.88 -18.67 -1.94
C ASP A 80 -8.23 -18.82 -2.64
N PHE A 81 -8.23 -19.58 -3.74
CA PHE A 81 -9.40 -19.86 -4.57
C PHE A 81 -10.01 -21.22 -4.19
N GLY A 82 -10.47 -21.35 -2.95
CA GLY A 82 -11.13 -22.56 -2.46
C GLY A 82 -12.52 -22.76 -3.10
N GLN A 83 -12.75 -23.93 -3.72
CA GLN A 83 -14.02 -24.21 -4.41
C GLN A 83 -15.23 -24.34 -3.46
N GLU A 84 -15.02 -24.77 -2.21
CA GLU A 84 -16.11 -25.00 -1.24
C GLU A 84 -16.30 -23.85 -0.25
N THR A 85 -15.23 -23.09 0.04
CA THR A 85 -15.22 -22.06 1.10
C THR A 85 -15.36 -20.63 0.57
N GLY A 86 -15.31 -20.42 -0.75
CA GLY A 86 -15.22 -19.09 -1.36
C GLY A 86 -13.78 -18.62 -1.50
N ILE A 87 -13.59 -17.43 -2.09
CA ILE A 87 -12.26 -16.83 -2.26
C ILE A 87 -11.83 -16.21 -0.94
N ILE A 88 -10.64 -16.54 -0.46
CA ILE A 88 -10.09 -15.98 0.77
C ILE A 88 -8.98 -14.97 0.44
N THR A 89 -9.05 -13.80 1.06
CA THR A 89 -8.00 -12.78 0.97
C THR A 89 -7.47 -12.41 2.35
N HIS A 90 -6.17 -12.18 2.45
CA HIS A 90 -5.52 -11.69 3.65
C HIS A 90 -5.00 -10.27 3.43
N SER A 91 -5.50 -9.35 4.25
CA SER A 91 -5.19 -7.94 4.16
C SER A 91 -4.73 -7.38 5.50
N ILE A 92 -4.06 -6.25 5.44
CA ILE A 92 -3.73 -5.42 6.60
C ILE A 92 -4.24 -4.00 6.33
N ALA A 93 -4.74 -3.34 7.38
CA ALA A 93 -5.08 -1.93 7.36
C ALA A 93 -4.49 -1.23 8.59
N ILE A 94 -3.81 -0.10 8.36
CA ILE A 94 -3.12 0.69 9.37
C ILE A 94 -3.69 2.10 9.34
N ARG A 95 -3.98 2.67 10.50
CA ARG A 95 -4.33 4.09 10.64
C ARG A 95 -3.41 4.77 11.64
N ALA A 96 -2.55 5.67 11.15
CA ALA A 96 -1.55 6.36 11.94
C ALA A 96 -2.16 7.12 13.12
N LEU A 97 -3.25 7.87 12.86
CA LEU A 97 -3.88 8.72 13.88
C LEU A 97 -4.36 7.95 15.12
N THR A 98 -4.80 6.69 14.96
CA THR A 98 -5.26 5.85 16.07
C THR A 98 -4.27 4.77 16.47
N GLY A 99 -3.14 4.64 15.77
CA GLY A 99 -2.22 3.51 15.92
C GLY A 99 -2.86 2.14 15.64
N SER A 100 -4.04 2.10 15.01
CA SER A 100 -4.77 0.85 14.82
C SER A 100 -4.17 0.06 13.66
N ILE A 101 -3.79 -1.18 13.93
CA ILE A 101 -3.37 -2.17 12.94
C ILE A 101 -4.41 -3.28 12.93
N ARG A 102 -4.96 -3.59 11.76
CA ARG A 102 -5.98 -4.63 11.59
C ARG A 102 -5.51 -5.62 10.55
N PHE A 103 -5.41 -6.89 10.95
CA PHE A 103 -5.31 -8.00 10.01
C PHE A 103 -6.73 -8.47 9.67
N ILE A 104 -7.03 -8.60 8.39
CA ILE A 104 -8.37 -8.85 7.88
C ILE A 104 -8.29 -10.10 7.02
N LYS A 105 -8.97 -11.17 7.46
CA LYS A 105 -9.25 -12.34 6.65
C LYS A 105 -10.67 -12.23 6.14
N SER A 106 -10.83 -12.13 4.83
CA SER A 106 -12.13 -12.03 4.18
C SER A 106 -12.44 -13.30 3.41
N ILE A 107 -13.68 -13.75 3.49
CA ILE A 107 -14.22 -14.87 2.70
C ILE A 107 -15.26 -14.29 1.75
N HIS A 108 -15.00 -14.38 0.46
CA HIS A 108 -15.82 -13.84 -0.62
C HIS A 108 -16.59 -14.98 -1.29
N GLN A 109 -17.91 -15.00 -1.13
CA GLN A 109 -18.78 -15.94 -1.84
C GLN A 109 -19.11 -15.38 -3.23
N LEU A 110 -18.67 -16.08 -4.28
CA LEU A 110 -18.89 -15.65 -5.66
C LEU A 110 -20.32 -15.88 -6.14
N ASP A 111 -21.00 -16.87 -5.55
CA ASP A 111 -22.41 -17.15 -5.80
C ASP A 111 -23.17 -17.12 -4.47
N PRO A 112 -23.43 -15.92 -3.92
CA PRO A 112 -24.19 -15.81 -2.70
C PRO A 112 -25.62 -16.30 -2.98
N GLN A 113 -26.05 -17.38 -2.32
CA GLN A 113 -27.48 -17.69 -2.31
C GLN A 113 -28.21 -16.43 -1.83
N PRO A 114 -29.23 -15.94 -2.57
CA PRO A 114 -29.89 -14.71 -2.21
C PRO A 114 -30.52 -14.91 -0.84
N SER A 115 -29.97 -14.26 0.17
CA SER A 115 -30.58 -14.17 1.50
C SER A 115 -31.78 -13.24 1.41
N GLY A 116 -32.84 -13.65 0.69
CA GLY A 116 -34.15 -13.00 0.64
C GLY A 116 -34.20 -11.50 0.32
N GLY A 117 -33.14 -10.91 -0.23
CA GLY A 117 -33.05 -9.48 -0.56
C GLY A 117 -33.33 -9.20 -2.03
N PRO A 118 -33.81 -7.99 -2.39
CA PRO A 118 -34.15 -7.65 -3.77
C PRO A 118 -32.93 -7.74 -4.70
N ALA A 119 -33.18 -8.19 -5.93
CA ALA A 119 -32.18 -8.60 -6.93
C ALA A 119 -31.44 -7.44 -7.63
N ASP A 120 -31.32 -6.26 -7.00
CA ASP A 120 -30.84 -5.02 -7.62
C ASP A 120 -29.59 -4.41 -6.95
N ALA A 121 -28.80 -5.21 -6.22
CA ALA A 121 -27.58 -4.72 -5.60
C ALA A 121 -26.57 -4.21 -6.64
N THR A 122 -26.30 -2.91 -6.60
CA THR A 122 -25.30 -2.23 -7.43
C THR A 122 -23.91 -2.81 -7.15
N PRO A 123 -23.07 -3.08 -8.16
CA PRO A 123 -21.71 -3.57 -7.93
C PRO A 123 -20.95 -2.59 -7.04
N ALA A 124 -20.35 -3.09 -5.97
CA ALA A 124 -19.44 -2.29 -5.15
C ALA A 124 -18.22 -1.90 -5.99
N GLN A 125 -18.06 -0.60 -6.27
CA GLN A 125 -16.80 -0.09 -6.82
C GLN A 125 -15.80 0.04 -5.68
N VAL A 126 -14.76 -0.81 -5.70
CA VAL A 126 -13.67 -0.79 -4.72
C VAL A 126 -12.41 -0.26 -5.42
N ALA A 127 -11.87 0.84 -4.92
CA ALA A 127 -10.53 1.28 -5.27
C ALA A 127 -9.53 0.61 -4.30
N PHE A 128 -8.69 -0.28 -4.83
CA PHE A 128 -7.63 -0.97 -4.09
C PHE A 128 -6.29 -0.59 -4.73
N GLU A 129 -5.30 -0.20 -3.92
CA GLU A 129 -3.92 -0.18 -4.38
C GLU A 129 -3.31 -1.55 -4.10
N VAL A 130 -2.91 -2.21 -5.18
CA VAL A 130 -2.21 -3.50 -5.17
C VAL A 130 -0.77 -3.24 -4.77
N VAL A 131 -0.34 -3.85 -3.67
CA VAL A 131 1.09 -3.95 -3.36
C VAL A 131 1.54 -5.29 -3.92
N GLU A 132 2.40 -5.26 -4.95
CA GLU A 132 3.03 -6.45 -5.54
C GLU A 132 3.93 -7.19 -4.55
#